data_AF-A0AAN9YIL4-F1
#
_entry.id   AF-A0AAN9YIL4-F1
#
_cell.length_a   1.000
_cell.length_b   1.000
_cell.length_c   1.000
_cell.angle_alpha   90.00
_cell.angle_beta   90.00
_cell.angle_gamma   90.00
#
_symmetry.space_group_name_H-M   'P 1'
#
loop_
_entity.id
_entity.type
_entity.pdbx_description
1 polymer ?
#
loop_
_entity_poly.entity_id
_entity_poly.type
_entity_poly.pdbx_seq_one_letter_code
_entity_poly.pdbx_strand_id
1 'polypeptide(L)'
;MESPDHLRDLKRQLENLRNEVTMIKNTKLIVKKAVNSMSKDFQQVSKKHSKLNSAYEKIKTEMWCSIVSGNTVLAARAEEKWKKIIDEQARLQRDLPDKYKSWAAIVKASTDYKKRVADYEAKITMKEEEIHRFEPCGSLTCKHCKRDFLAIKKAKVALKERVAKVLNK
;
A
#
# COMPACT_ATOMS: atom_id res chain seq x y z
N MET A 1 -28.38 -35.67 6.18
CA MET A 1 -27.16 -36.02 5.41
C MET A 1 -27.12 -35.08 4.23
N GLU A 2 -26.25 -34.08 4.25
CA GLU A 2 -26.09 -33.18 3.10
C GLU A 2 -25.33 -33.88 1.96
N SER A 3 -25.70 -33.60 0.71
CA SER A 3 -25.24 -34.34 -0.48
C SER A 3 -23.71 -34.21 -0.69
N PRO A 4 -22.99 -35.29 -1.04
CA PRO A 4 -21.59 -35.25 -1.48
C PRO A 4 -21.30 -34.23 -2.58
N ASP A 5 -22.31 -33.84 -3.35
CA ASP A 5 -22.22 -32.83 -4.40
C ASP A 5 -22.03 -31.42 -3.84
N HIS A 6 -22.60 -31.13 -2.65
CA HIS A 6 -22.48 -29.81 -2.01
C HIS A 6 -21.04 -29.52 -1.58
N LEU A 7 -20.37 -30.52 -0.98
CA LEU A 7 -18.98 -30.42 -0.56
C LEU A 7 -18.03 -30.24 -1.76
N ARG A 8 -18.31 -30.93 -2.88
CA ARG A 8 -17.56 -30.78 -4.13
C ARG A 8 -17.70 -29.37 -4.69
N ASP A 9 -18.92 -28.82 -4.64
CA ASP A 9 -19.18 -27.45 -5.08
C ASP A 9 -18.45 -26.42 -4.19
N LEU A 10 -18.47 -26.58 -2.86
CA LEU A 10 -17.74 -25.70 -1.95
C LEU A 10 -16.23 -25.70 -2.21
N LYS A 11 -15.62 -26.87 -2.45
CA LYS A 11 -14.20 -26.99 -2.81
C LYS A 11 -13.89 -26.28 -4.14
N ARG A 12 -14.77 -26.40 -5.14
CA ARG A 12 -14.66 -25.68 -6.41
C ARG A 12 -14.75 -24.17 -6.22
N GLN A 13 -15.72 -23.69 -5.43
CA GLN A 13 -15.86 -22.27 -5.11
C GLN A 13 -14.62 -21.71 -4.39
N LEU A 14 -14.06 -22.47 -3.45
CA LEU A 14 -12.84 -22.10 -2.74
C LEU A 14 -11.65 -21.94 -3.70
N GLU A 15 -11.48 -22.86 -4.65
CA GLU A 15 -10.41 -22.79 -5.63
C GLU A 15 -10.58 -21.58 -6.57
N ASN A 16 -11.82 -21.30 -7.02
CA ASN A 16 -12.11 -20.11 -7.79
C ASN A 16 -11.74 -18.83 -7.01
N LEU A 17 -12.08 -18.74 -5.73
CA LEU A 17 -11.71 -17.61 -4.87
C LEU A 17 -10.18 -17.46 -4.74
N ARG A 18 -9.43 -18.56 -4.63
CA ARG A 18 -7.97 -18.55 -4.58
C ARG A 18 -7.34 -18.08 -5.89
N ASN A 19 -7.90 -18.48 -7.02
CA ASN A 19 -7.50 -18.01 -8.34
C ASN A 19 -7.74 -16.50 -8.49
N GLU A 20 -8.92 -16.02 -8.07
CA GLU A 20 -9.24 -14.58 -8.05
C GLU A 20 -8.26 -13.78 -7.18
N VAL A 21 -7.94 -14.25 -5.97
CA VAL A 21 -6.94 -13.61 -5.10
C VAL A 21 -5.57 -13.57 -5.77
N THR A 22 -5.18 -14.61 -6.49
CA THR A 22 -3.91 -14.66 -7.21
C THR A 22 -3.88 -13.64 -8.35
N MET A 23 -4.97 -13.52 -9.12
CA MET A 23 -5.11 -12.50 -10.16
C MET A 23 -5.06 -11.08 -9.59
N ILE A 24 -5.75 -10.85 -8.46
CA ILE A 24 -5.70 -9.57 -7.74
C ILE A 24 -4.25 -9.29 -7.28
N LYS A 25 -3.56 -10.27 -6.69
CA LYS A 25 -2.16 -10.16 -6.26
C LYS A 25 -1.20 -9.86 -7.42
N ASN A 26 -1.44 -10.37 -8.62
CA ASN A 26 -0.65 -10.00 -9.80
C ASN A 26 -0.84 -8.51 -10.17
N THR A 27 -2.08 -8.02 -10.07
CA THR A 27 -2.41 -6.59 -10.29
C THR A 27 -1.73 -5.66 -9.26
N LYS A 28 -1.42 -6.18 -8.05
CA LYS A 28 -0.65 -5.45 -7.00
C LYS A 28 0.65 -4.88 -7.53
N LEU A 29 1.38 -5.64 -8.35
CA LEU A 29 2.70 -5.24 -8.84
C LEU A 29 2.60 -4.01 -9.74
N ILE A 30 1.55 -3.95 -10.57
CA ILE A 30 1.27 -2.82 -11.45
C ILE A 30 0.94 -1.59 -10.61
N VAL A 31 0.00 -1.72 -9.66
CA VAL A 31 -0.40 -0.62 -8.78
C VAL A 31 0.78 -0.12 -7.94
N LYS A 32 1.60 -1.03 -7.40
CA LYS A 32 2.80 -0.68 -6.62
C LYS A 32 3.82 0.10 -7.47
N LYS A 33 4.04 -0.31 -8.71
CA LYS A 33 4.91 0.43 -9.65
C LYS A 33 4.35 1.83 -9.92
N ALA A 34 3.05 1.95 -10.17
CA ALA A 34 2.38 3.24 -10.38
C ALA A 34 2.51 4.18 -9.17
N VAL A 35 2.26 3.68 -7.94
CA VAL A 35 2.42 4.45 -6.69
C VAL A 35 3.87 4.93 -6.52
N ASN A 36 4.85 4.06 -6.78
CA ASN A 36 6.26 4.43 -6.68
C ASN A 36 6.65 5.48 -7.72
N SER A 37 6.15 5.38 -8.96
CA SER A 37 6.37 6.37 -10.01
C SER A 37 5.77 7.72 -9.60
N MET A 38 4.50 7.73 -9.20
CA MET A 38 3.81 8.91 -8.67
C MET A 38 4.60 9.57 -7.53
N SER A 39 5.09 8.79 -6.58
CA SER A 39 5.85 9.33 -5.44
C SER A 39 7.14 10.02 -5.89
N LYS A 40 7.82 9.50 -6.91
CA LYS A 40 9.02 10.13 -7.49
C LYS A 40 8.65 11.42 -8.22
N ASP A 41 7.58 11.40 -9.01
CA ASP A 41 7.10 12.58 -9.74
C ASP A 41 6.71 13.70 -8.78
N PHE A 42 6.01 13.37 -7.69
CA PHE A 42 5.67 14.32 -6.63
C PHE A 42 6.91 14.96 -6.03
N GLN A 43 7.91 14.15 -5.68
CA GLN A 43 9.18 14.64 -5.12
C GLN A 43 9.91 15.57 -6.10
N GLN A 44 9.91 15.25 -7.39
CA GLN A 44 10.52 16.11 -8.41
C GLN A 44 9.80 17.45 -8.52
N VAL A 45 8.47 17.45 -8.57
CA VAL A 45 7.66 18.68 -8.63
C VAL A 45 7.88 19.53 -7.36
N SER A 46 7.88 18.91 -6.19
CA SER A 46 8.16 19.58 -4.91
C SER A 46 9.56 20.22 -4.89
N LYS A 47 10.59 19.48 -5.31
CA LYS A 47 11.97 20.01 -5.43
C LYS A 47 12.05 21.19 -6.40
N LYS A 48 11.38 21.08 -7.56
CA LYS A 48 11.35 22.16 -8.57
C LYS A 48 10.66 23.40 -8.00
N HIS A 49 9.53 23.23 -7.33
CA HIS A 49 8.79 24.32 -6.69
C HIS A 49 9.64 25.03 -5.62
N SER A 50 10.32 24.27 -4.75
CA SER A 50 11.24 24.83 -3.74
C SER A 50 12.39 25.63 -4.37
N LYS A 51 13.01 25.13 -5.45
CA LYS A 51 14.05 25.84 -6.19
C LYS A 51 13.54 27.15 -6.80
N LEU A 52 12.36 27.12 -7.42
CA LEU A 52 11.75 28.32 -8.00
C LEU A 52 11.43 29.35 -6.93
N ASN A 53 10.93 28.93 -5.77
CA ASN A 53 10.62 29.83 -4.66
C ASN A 53 11.88 30.49 -4.09
N SER A 54 12.96 29.72 -3.92
CA SER A 54 14.25 30.28 -3.50
C SER A 54 14.82 31.26 -4.53
N ALA A 55 14.72 30.93 -5.82
CA ALA A 55 15.14 31.82 -6.89
C ALA A 55 14.31 33.11 -6.93
N TYR A 56 13.00 33.02 -6.73
CA TYR A 56 12.08 34.16 -6.67
C TYR A 56 12.52 35.17 -5.61
N GLU A 57 12.75 34.73 -4.37
CA GLU A 57 13.14 35.63 -3.28
C GLU A 57 14.53 36.25 -3.50
N LYS A 58 15.46 35.48 -4.07
CA LYS A 58 16.79 36.00 -4.42
C LYS A 58 16.71 37.12 -5.46
N ILE A 59 15.95 36.91 -6.53
CA ILE A 59 15.83 37.90 -7.62
C ILE A 59 15.04 39.12 -7.17
N LYS A 60 13.99 38.93 -6.37
CA LYS A 60 13.25 40.02 -5.74
C LYS A 60 14.18 40.93 -4.91
N THR A 61 15.11 40.33 -4.15
CA THR A 61 16.12 41.07 -3.38
C THR A 61 17.12 41.78 -4.29
N GLU A 62 17.66 41.10 -5.32
CA GLU A 62 18.57 41.68 -6.33
C GLU A 62 17.94 42.90 -7.02
N MET A 63 16.67 42.78 -7.41
CA MET A 63 15.90 43.84 -8.04
C MET A 63 15.71 45.03 -7.10
N TRP A 64 15.29 44.79 -5.86
CA TRP A 64 15.13 45.85 -4.85
C TRP A 64 16.44 46.62 -4.60
N CYS A 65 17.56 45.92 -4.39
CA CYS A 65 18.86 46.55 -4.21
C CYS A 65 19.29 47.38 -5.44
N SER A 66 19.01 46.88 -6.64
CA SER A 66 19.32 47.59 -7.89
C SER A 66 18.50 48.87 -8.05
N ILE A 67 17.22 48.83 -7.67
CA ILE A 67 16.33 50.01 -7.68
C ILE A 67 16.82 51.05 -6.66
N VAL A 68 17.09 50.65 -5.42
CA VAL A 68 17.53 51.55 -4.35
C VAL A 68 18.88 52.20 -4.66
N SER A 69 19.79 51.47 -5.32
CA SER A 69 21.09 52.01 -5.76
C SER A 69 21.04 52.84 -7.05
N GLY A 70 19.85 53.03 -7.65
CA GLY A 70 19.70 53.76 -8.91
C GLY A 70 20.26 53.05 -10.14
N ASN A 71 20.64 51.77 -10.03
CA ASN A 71 21.17 50.99 -11.13
C ASN A 71 20.03 50.37 -11.97
N THR A 72 19.49 51.19 -12.88
CA THR A 72 18.36 50.84 -13.73
C THR A 72 18.63 49.64 -14.66
N VAL A 73 19.88 49.47 -15.11
CA VAL A 73 20.27 48.34 -15.99
C VAL A 73 20.19 47.01 -15.23
N LEU A 74 20.70 46.96 -13.99
CA LEU A 74 20.59 45.76 -13.17
C LEU A 74 19.14 45.49 -12.74
N ALA A 75 18.38 46.55 -12.43
CA ALA A 75 16.97 46.41 -12.09
C ALA A 75 16.16 45.79 -13.23
N ALA A 76 16.32 46.28 -14.47
CA ALA A 76 15.64 45.72 -15.65
C ALA A 76 16.04 44.26 -15.93
N ARG A 77 17.32 43.92 -15.75
CA ARG A 77 17.79 42.52 -15.87
C ARG A 77 17.17 41.62 -14.79
N ALA A 78 17.06 42.09 -13.56
CA ALA A 78 16.44 41.35 -12.47
C ALA A 78 14.94 41.16 -12.72
N GLU A 79 14.24 42.19 -13.21
CA GLU A 79 12.83 42.12 -13.59
C GLU A 79 12.57 41.06 -14.67
N GLU A 80 13.41 41.01 -15.71
CA GLU A 80 13.28 40.00 -16.77
C GLU A 80 13.47 38.57 -16.25
N LYS A 81 14.45 38.35 -15.36
CA LYS A 81 14.62 37.05 -14.71
C LYS A 81 13.42 36.73 -13.80
N TRP A 82 12.88 37.73 -13.11
CA TRP A 82 11.74 37.57 -12.20
C TRP A 82 10.49 37.15 -12.96
N LYS A 83 10.20 37.77 -14.10
CA LYS A 83 9.12 37.37 -15.02
C LYS A 83 9.23 35.90 -15.42
N LYS A 84 10.42 35.46 -15.84
CA LYS A 84 10.66 34.03 -16.18
C LYS A 84 10.38 33.07 -15.03
N ILE A 85 10.71 33.45 -13.80
CA ILE A 85 10.42 32.63 -12.61
C ILE A 85 8.91 32.56 -12.37
N ILE A 86 8.22 33.70 -12.45
CA ILE A 86 6.76 33.78 -12.27
C ILE A 86 6.05 32.93 -13.32
N ASP A 87 6.44 33.03 -14.59
CA ASP A 87 5.86 32.24 -15.68
C ASP A 87 6.04 30.73 -15.45
N GLU A 88 7.21 30.33 -14.98
CA GLU A 88 7.52 28.94 -14.68
C GLU A 88 6.76 28.42 -13.44
N GLN A 89 6.59 29.27 -12.41
CA GLN A 89 5.74 28.96 -11.26
C GLN A 89 4.27 28.83 -11.68
N ALA A 90 3.78 29.74 -12.52
CA ALA A 90 2.42 29.70 -13.05
C ALA A 90 2.19 28.44 -13.90
N ARG A 91 3.17 28.04 -14.72
CA ARG A 91 3.12 26.77 -15.46
C ARG A 91 3.03 25.57 -14.52
N LEU A 92 3.88 25.52 -13.50
CA LEU A 92 3.85 24.44 -12.51
C LEU A 92 2.50 24.39 -11.79
N GLN A 93 1.93 25.55 -11.42
CA GLN A 93 0.61 25.64 -10.80
C GLN A 93 -0.53 25.18 -11.72
N ARG A 94 -0.47 25.50 -13.02
CA ARG A 94 -1.45 25.02 -14.01
C ARG A 94 -1.42 23.51 -14.19
N ASP A 95 -0.24 22.90 -14.10
CA ASP A 95 -0.06 21.45 -14.28
C ASP A 95 -0.44 20.64 -13.02
N LEU A 96 -0.48 21.27 -11.84
CA LEU A 96 -0.72 20.58 -10.57
C LEU A 96 -2.09 19.88 -10.48
N PRO A 97 -3.22 20.50 -10.86
CA PRO A 97 -4.53 19.86 -10.79
C PRO A 97 -4.59 18.52 -11.54
N ASP A 98 -4.08 18.46 -12.76
CA ASP A 98 -4.08 17.23 -13.57
C ASP A 98 -3.19 16.15 -12.95
N LYS A 99 -2.03 16.54 -12.40
CA LYS A 99 -1.16 15.64 -11.64
C LYS A 99 -1.87 15.10 -10.41
N TYR A 100 -2.53 15.95 -9.61
CA TYR A 100 -3.30 15.53 -8.45
C TYR A 100 -4.46 14.60 -8.81
N LYS A 101 -5.15 14.85 -9.93
CA LYS A 101 -6.20 13.96 -10.43
C LYS A 101 -5.66 12.58 -10.77
N SER A 102 -4.53 12.51 -11.46
CA SER A 102 -3.84 11.24 -11.76
C SER A 102 -3.39 10.52 -10.48
N TRP A 103 -2.77 11.25 -9.55
CA TRP A 103 -2.33 10.70 -8.26
C TRP A 103 -3.50 10.18 -7.42
N ALA A 104 -4.61 10.91 -7.37
CA ALA A 104 -5.82 10.48 -6.67
C ALA A 104 -6.38 9.17 -7.26
N ALA A 105 -6.36 9.02 -8.58
CA ALA A 105 -6.78 7.77 -9.24
C ALA A 105 -5.90 6.58 -8.84
N ILE A 106 -4.57 6.77 -8.79
CA ILE A 106 -3.62 5.75 -8.37
C ILE A 106 -3.81 5.37 -6.89
N VAL A 107 -3.99 6.38 -6.02
CA VAL A 107 -4.25 6.15 -4.59
C VAL A 107 -5.56 5.39 -4.41
N LYS A 108 -6.62 5.78 -5.13
CA LYS A 108 -7.90 5.07 -5.11
C LYS A 108 -7.72 3.61 -5.54
N ALA A 109 -7.04 3.36 -6.66
CA ALA A 109 -6.77 2.00 -7.14
C ALA A 109 -5.97 1.16 -6.11
N SER A 110 -5.02 1.78 -5.41
CA SER A 110 -4.25 1.14 -4.33
C SER A 110 -5.11 0.76 -3.12
N THR A 111 -6.01 1.66 -2.71
CA THR A 111 -6.95 1.41 -1.62
C THR A 111 -7.99 0.34 -2.01
N ASP A 112 -8.57 0.46 -3.19
CA ASP A 112 -9.55 -0.49 -3.72
C ASP A 112 -8.94 -1.89 -3.86
N TYR A 113 -7.70 -1.98 -4.33
CA TYR A 113 -6.94 -3.24 -4.37
C TYR A 113 -6.82 -3.86 -2.97
N LYS A 114 -6.40 -3.09 -1.95
CA LYS A 114 -6.23 -3.61 -0.58
C LYS A 114 -7.56 -4.12 -0.02
N LYS A 115 -8.64 -3.38 -0.24
CA LYS A 115 -9.98 -3.76 0.18
C LYS A 115 -10.43 -5.05 -0.49
N ARG A 116 -10.28 -5.17 -1.82
CA ARG A 116 -10.62 -6.39 -2.56
C ARG A 116 -9.84 -7.60 -2.06
N VAL A 117 -8.54 -7.47 -1.78
CA VAL A 117 -7.77 -8.58 -1.21
C VAL A 117 -8.35 -9.02 0.12
N ALA A 118 -8.61 -8.08 1.03
CA ALA A 118 -9.17 -8.40 2.35
C ALA A 118 -10.56 -9.07 2.24
N ASP A 119 -11.43 -8.55 1.37
CA ASP A 119 -12.78 -9.10 1.16
C ASP A 119 -12.73 -10.54 0.64
N TYR A 120 -11.83 -10.84 -0.31
CA TYR A 120 -11.69 -12.20 -0.82
C TYR A 120 -10.98 -13.13 0.16
N GLU A 121 -9.98 -12.66 0.90
CA GLU A 121 -9.35 -13.43 1.97
C GLU A 121 -10.37 -13.81 3.06
N ALA A 122 -11.28 -12.90 3.43
CA ALA A 122 -12.38 -13.20 4.33
C ALA A 122 -13.35 -14.25 3.76
N LYS A 123 -13.72 -14.14 2.48
CA LYS A 123 -14.56 -15.16 1.80
C LYS A 123 -13.90 -16.53 1.78
N ILE A 124 -12.59 -16.58 1.52
CA ILE A 124 -11.79 -17.81 1.58
C ILE A 124 -11.87 -18.41 2.98
N THR A 125 -11.61 -17.63 4.03
CA THR A 125 -11.69 -18.11 5.41
C THR A 125 -13.07 -18.68 5.75
N MET A 126 -14.14 -17.97 5.40
CA MET A 126 -15.51 -18.46 5.64
C MET A 126 -15.81 -19.78 4.91
N LYS A 127 -15.34 -19.92 3.66
CA LYS A 127 -15.51 -21.15 2.88
C LYS A 127 -14.64 -22.30 3.39
N GLU A 128 -13.43 -22.01 3.85
CA GLU A 128 -12.56 -23.00 4.50
C GLU A 128 -13.19 -23.50 5.81
N GLU A 129 -13.79 -22.61 6.62
CA GLU A 129 -14.53 -23.00 7.82
C GLU A 129 -15.77 -23.85 7.50
N GLU A 130 -16.50 -23.51 6.44
CA GLU A 130 -17.67 -24.27 5.98
C GLU A 130 -17.28 -25.68 5.55
N ILE A 131 -16.27 -25.82 4.69
CA ILE A 131 -15.70 -27.11 4.29
C ILE A 131 -15.23 -27.88 5.53
N HIS A 132 -14.58 -27.20 6.47
CA HIS A 132 -14.09 -27.81 7.69
C HIS A 132 -15.20 -28.29 8.64
N ARG A 133 -16.41 -27.71 8.59
CA ARG A 133 -17.58 -28.26 9.31
C ARG A 133 -18.02 -29.61 8.73
N PHE A 134 -17.89 -29.80 7.42
CA PHE A 134 -18.20 -31.06 6.73
C PHE A 134 -17.08 -32.10 6.85
N GLU A 135 -15.83 -31.65 6.77
CA GLU A 135 -14.62 -32.47 6.90
C GLU A 135 -13.72 -31.92 8.03
N PRO A 136 -14.03 -32.21 9.31
CA PRO A 136 -13.18 -31.78 10.41
C PRO A 136 -11.76 -32.31 10.25
N CYS A 137 -10.77 -31.42 10.26
CA CYS A 137 -9.37 -31.83 10.17
C CYS A 137 -8.98 -32.55 11.49
N GLY A 138 -8.30 -33.69 11.41
CA GLY A 138 -7.73 -34.36 12.60
C GLY A 138 -6.56 -33.60 13.24
N SER A 139 -6.14 -32.47 12.66
CA SER A 139 -4.94 -31.73 13.03
C SER A 139 -5.13 -30.93 14.32
N LEU A 140 -4.15 -31.08 15.22
CA LEU A 140 -4.06 -30.39 16.52
C LEU A 140 -3.61 -28.92 16.40
N THR A 141 -3.15 -28.50 15.22
CA THR A 141 -2.63 -27.14 14.94
C THR A 141 -3.51 -26.37 13.95
N CYS A 142 -4.63 -26.97 13.56
CA CYS A 142 -5.56 -26.44 12.58
C CYS A 142 -6.33 -25.25 13.19
N LYS A 143 -6.27 -24.09 12.54
CA LYS A 143 -6.87 -22.83 13.03
C LYS A 143 -8.39 -22.92 13.26
N HIS A 144 -9.06 -23.84 12.56
CA HIS A 144 -10.50 -24.07 12.61
C HIS A 144 -10.91 -25.11 13.67
N CYS A 145 -10.01 -26.02 14.04
CA CYS A 145 -10.22 -26.93 15.17
C CYS A 145 -9.78 -26.25 16.46
N LYS A 146 -10.70 -25.63 17.19
CA LYS A 146 -10.48 -25.29 18.61
C LYS A 146 -10.44 -26.57 19.47
N ARG A 147 -9.51 -27.49 19.20
CA ARG A 147 -9.18 -28.56 20.15
C ARG A 147 -8.39 -27.94 21.27
N ASP A 148 -8.74 -28.35 22.49
CA ASP A 148 -8.34 -27.71 23.74
C ASP A 148 -6.81 -27.65 23.88
N PHE A 149 -6.22 -26.53 23.43
CA PHE A 149 -4.78 -26.31 23.37
C PHE A 149 -4.13 -26.49 24.76
N LEU A 150 -4.89 -26.20 25.81
CA LEU A 150 -4.51 -26.46 27.20
C LEU A 150 -4.37 -27.96 27.51
N ALA A 151 -5.26 -28.81 27.01
CA ALA A 151 -5.18 -30.26 27.21
C ALA A 151 -3.93 -30.84 26.52
N ILE A 152 -3.61 -30.35 25.32
CA ILE A 152 -2.39 -30.73 24.57
C ILE A 152 -1.13 -30.27 25.31
N LYS A 153 -1.12 -29.04 25.84
CA LYS A 153 0.01 -28.50 26.62
C LYS A 153 0.22 -29.29 27.92
N LYS A 154 -0.85 -29.64 28.63
CA LYS A 154 -0.80 -30.48 29.83
C LYS A 154 -0.29 -31.90 29.51
N ALA A 155 -0.78 -32.52 28.44
CA ALA A 155 -0.30 -33.83 27.98
C ALA A 155 1.21 -33.81 27.62
N LYS A 156 1.68 -32.74 26.99
CA LYS A 156 3.10 -32.56 26.65
C LYS A 156 3.98 -32.42 27.89
N VAL A 157 3.53 -31.69 28.92
CA VAL A 157 4.26 -31.55 30.19
C VAL A 157 4.32 -32.89 30.94
N ALA A 158 3.18 -33.57 31.06
CA ALA A 158 3.12 -34.89 31.70
C ALA A 158 4.01 -35.93 31.00
N LEU A 159 4.11 -35.88 29.67
CA LEU A 159 5.02 -36.75 28.92
C LEU A 159 6.49 -36.43 29.22
N LYS A 160 6.88 -35.14 29.26
CA LYS A 160 8.24 -34.73 29.62
C LYS A 160 8.64 -35.18 31.02
N GLU A 161 7.75 -35.06 31.99
CA GLU A 161 8.00 -35.52 33.36
C GLU A 161 8.18 -37.04 33.44
N ARG A 162 7.38 -37.81 32.69
CA ARG A 162 7.54 -39.27 32.59
C ARG A 162 8.86 -39.66 31.95
N VAL A 163 9.25 -39.00 30.86
CA VAL A 163 10.52 -39.25 30.17
C VAL A 163 11.71 -38.90 31.07
N ALA A 164 11.66 -37.77 31.79
CA ALA A 164 12.71 -37.39 32.74
C ALA A 164 12.86 -38.40 33.89
N LYS A 165 11.76 -38.97 34.39
CA LYS A 165 11.78 -40.04 35.40
C LYS A 165 12.37 -41.36 34.90
N VAL A 166 12.26 -41.64 33.60
CA VAL A 166 12.84 -42.84 32.98
C VAL A 166 14.33 -42.65 32.67
N LEU A 167 14.75 -41.44 32.30
CA LEU A 167 16.15 -41.12 31.99
C LEU A 167 17.04 -40.86 33.20
N ASN A 168 16.46 -40.52 34.36
CA ASN A 168 17.17 -40.32 35.62
C ASN A 168 17.15 -41.57 36.55
N LYS A 169 16.89 -42.74 35.98
CA LYS A 169 17.10 -44.06 36.60
C LYS A 169 18.32 -44.72 35.99
#